data_AF-A0A1Q3MSE3-F1
#
_entry.id   AF-A0A1Q3MSE3-F1
#
_cell.length_a   1.000
_cell.length_b   1.000
_cell.length_c   1.000
_cell.angle_alpha   90.00
_cell.angle_beta   90.00
_cell.angle_gamma   90.00
#
_symmetry.space_group_name_H-M   'P 1'
#
loop_
_entity.id
_entity.type
_entity.pdbx_description
1 polymer ?
#
loop_
_entity_poly.entity_id
_entity_poly.type
_entity_poly.pdbx_seq_one_letter_code
_entity_poly.pdbx_strand_id
1 'polypeptide(L)'
;YRDLIEIMDGDFDFVSYDLDKMFGLLAKSNPTVLEWVRAHIVYFNAFPEWQTFRDGLLERIDYSALYHHYLSLAKGGMKVMQTADNFTYKKVFYSIRGLMSAELATQEVMPELLITDLFAQVDSNDPLRHWAEDYLEIKKQQKEKAQLPEVEQAAILNLLETKIEQLATKEMQKADRREGLERYLTEYSRHLKQYYYN
;
A
#
# COMPACT_ATOMS: atom_id res chain seq x y z
N TYR A 1 19.05 -13.74 -14.23
CA TYR A 1 18.97 -12.68 -13.22
C TYR A 1 17.64 -12.85 -12.52
N ARG A 2 17.61 -12.97 -11.19
CA ARG A 2 16.36 -13.15 -10.43
C ARG A 2 15.96 -11.80 -9.86
N ASP A 3 14.93 -11.22 -10.44
CA ASP A 3 14.39 -9.91 -10.08
C ASP A 3 13.66 -9.91 -8.71
N LEU A 4 13.55 -11.05 -8.04
CA LEU A 4 12.89 -11.22 -6.74
C LEU A 4 13.81 -12.04 -5.87
N ILE A 5 14.10 -11.52 -4.67
CA ILE A 5 14.82 -12.23 -3.63
C ILE A 5 13.78 -12.55 -2.56
N GLU A 6 13.46 -13.83 -2.42
CA GLU A 6 12.53 -14.34 -1.42
C GLU A 6 13.28 -15.33 -0.54
N ILE A 7 13.35 -15.07 0.76
CA ILE A 7 13.98 -15.94 1.75
C ILE A 7 12.95 -16.22 2.83
N MET A 8 12.44 -17.45 2.84
CA MET A 8 11.57 -17.96 3.89
C MET A 8 12.40 -18.91 4.76
N ASP A 9 12.75 -18.49 5.98
CA ASP A 9 13.52 -19.31 6.92
C ASP A 9 12.95 -19.19 8.34
N GLY A 10 12.37 -20.28 8.85
CA GLY A 10 11.66 -20.31 10.12
C GLY A 10 10.54 -19.28 10.19
N ASP A 11 10.67 -18.33 11.12
CA ASP A 11 9.72 -17.22 11.32
C ASP A 11 10.01 -16.00 10.42
N PHE A 12 11.07 -16.04 9.62
CA PHE A 12 11.44 -14.94 8.73
C PHE A 12 10.91 -15.15 7.32
N ASP A 13 10.16 -14.16 6.84
CA ASP A 13 9.72 -14.04 5.46
C ASP A 13 10.28 -12.73 4.89
N PHE A 14 11.34 -12.84 4.08
CA PHE A 14 11.98 -11.71 3.42
C PHE A 14 11.59 -11.66 1.95
N VAL A 15 11.08 -10.53 1.52
CA VAL A 15 10.84 -10.23 0.10
C VAL A 15 11.61 -8.96 -0.26
N SER A 16 12.41 -9.03 -1.32
CA SER A 16 13.21 -7.91 -1.80
C SER A 16 13.35 -7.91 -3.33
N TYR A 17 13.76 -6.77 -3.85
CA TYR A 17 14.10 -6.56 -5.25
C TYR A 17 15.55 -6.10 -5.37
N ASP A 18 16.16 -6.35 -6.53
CA ASP A 18 17.41 -5.67 -6.86
C ASP A 18 17.21 -4.14 -6.95
N LEU A 19 18.31 -3.40 -6.92
CA LEU A 19 18.29 -1.93 -6.92
C LEU A 19 17.59 -1.36 -8.15
N ASP A 20 17.88 -1.86 -9.35
CA ASP A 20 17.33 -1.28 -10.58
C ASP A 20 15.80 -1.50 -10.63
N LYS A 21 15.31 -2.66 -10.19
CA LYS A 21 13.88 -2.94 -10.08
C LYS A 21 13.21 -2.13 -8.97
N MET A 22 13.85 -2.00 -7.80
CA MET A 22 13.29 -1.20 -6.70
C MET A 22 13.08 0.26 -7.14
N PHE A 23 14.09 0.86 -7.78
CA PHE A 23 14.00 2.22 -8.30
C PHE A 23 13.00 2.33 -9.47
N GLY A 24 12.94 1.34 -10.35
CA GLY A 24 11.95 1.30 -11.43
C GLY A 24 10.50 1.19 -10.92
N LEU A 25 10.28 0.56 -9.77
CA LEU A 25 8.97 0.50 -9.11
C LEU A 25 8.65 1.81 -8.37
N LEU A 26 9.63 2.43 -7.71
CA LEU A 26 9.48 3.75 -7.09
C LEU A 26 9.12 4.83 -8.12
N ALA A 27 9.73 4.78 -9.31
CA ALA A 27 9.43 5.69 -10.42
C ALA A 27 7.96 5.59 -10.90
N LYS A 28 7.32 4.43 -10.65
CA LYS A 28 5.90 4.19 -10.94
C LYS A 28 5.00 4.43 -9.73
N SER A 29 5.54 5.03 -8.67
CA SER A 29 4.90 5.21 -7.35
C SER A 29 4.25 3.92 -6.86
N ASN A 30 4.90 2.78 -7.04
CA ASN A 30 4.36 1.50 -6.60
C ASN A 30 4.24 1.49 -5.07
N PRO A 31 3.06 1.17 -4.51
CA PRO A 31 2.82 1.29 -3.08
C PRO A 31 3.69 0.32 -2.28
N THR A 32 3.90 -0.91 -2.72
CA THR A 32 4.66 -1.93 -1.96
C THR A 32 6.08 -1.46 -1.65
N VAL A 33 6.82 -1.02 -2.66
CA VAL A 33 8.20 -0.53 -2.44
C VAL A 33 8.22 0.80 -1.69
N LEU A 34 7.23 1.66 -1.90
CA LEU A 34 7.11 2.90 -1.15
C LEU A 34 6.87 2.64 0.35
N GLU A 35 6.05 1.65 0.69
CA GLU A 35 5.83 1.21 2.07
C GLU A 35 7.14 0.71 2.70
N TRP A 36 7.99 -0.01 1.95
CA TRP A 36 9.31 -0.44 2.44
C TRP A 36 10.23 0.75 2.76
N VAL A 37 10.30 1.75 1.86
CA VAL A 37 11.10 2.97 2.09
C VAL A 37 10.58 3.75 3.31
N ARG A 38 9.28 3.69 3.56
CA ARG A 38 8.61 4.40 4.67
C ARG A 38 8.55 3.61 5.98
N ALA A 39 9.03 2.37 6.01
CA ALA A 39 8.87 1.47 7.15
C ALA A 39 9.34 2.10 8.47
N HIS A 40 8.56 1.88 9.54
CA HIS A 40 8.85 2.40 10.87
C HIS A 40 10.05 1.71 11.55
N ILE A 41 10.30 0.44 11.20
CA ILE A 41 11.38 -0.36 11.76
C ILE A 41 12.40 -0.61 10.64
N VAL A 42 13.61 -0.11 10.84
CA VAL A 42 14.75 -0.32 9.94
C VAL A 42 15.78 -1.17 10.67
N TYR A 43 15.91 -2.44 10.28
CA TYR A 43 16.89 -3.35 10.87
C TYR A 43 18.33 -3.02 10.43
N PHE A 44 18.49 -2.69 9.15
CA PHE A 44 19.76 -2.32 8.56
C PHE A 44 19.52 -1.42 7.36
N ASN A 45 20.33 -0.37 7.23
CA ASN A 45 20.33 0.48 6.05
C ASN A 45 21.74 1.03 5.83
N ALA A 46 22.29 0.75 4.65
CA ALA A 46 23.61 1.22 4.26
C ALA A 46 23.56 2.33 3.20
N PHE A 47 22.36 2.80 2.83
CA PHE A 47 22.22 3.79 1.77
C PHE A 47 22.69 5.16 2.30
N PRO A 48 23.68 5.81 1.67
CA PRO A 48 24.12 7.15 2.03
C PRO A 48 22.97 8.15 1.93
N GLU A 49 22.94 9.13 2.83
CA GLU A 49 21.99 10.24 2.82
C GLU A 49 20.51 9.79 2.81
N TRP A 50 20.21 8.64 3.43
CA TRP A 50 18.90 8.00 3.34
C TRP A 50 17.71 8.89 3.71
N GLN A 51 17.84 9.70 4.76
CA GLN A 51 16.75 10.57 5.19
C GLN A 51 16.43 11.63 4.12
N THR A 52 17.48 12.29 3.60
CA THR A 52 17.36 13.22 2.47
C THR A 52 16.74 12.52 1.25
N PHE A 53 17.20 11.31 0.94
CA PHE A 53 16.63 10.50 -0.15
C PHE A 53 15.13 10.30 0.05
N ARG A 54 14.73 9.78 1.22
CA ARG A 54 13.35 9.47 1.57
C ARG A 54 12.46 10.70 1.51
N ASP A 55 12.89 11.82 2.08
CA ASP A 55 12.08 13.04 2.10
C ASP A 55 11.88 13.58 0.68
N GLY A 56 12.95 13.67 -0.11
CA GLY A 56 12.84 14.11 -1.50
C GLY A 56 12.04 13.15 -2.39
N LEU A 57 12.03 11.85 -2.08
CA LEU A 57 11.17 10.87 -2.74
C LEU A 57 9.70 11.15 -2.45
N LEU A 58 9.34 11.36 -1.17
CA LEU A 58 7.96 11.57 -0.74
C LEU A 58 7.36 12.87 -1.28
N GLU A 59 8.17 13.93 -1.40
CA GLU A 59 7.78 15.18 -2.05
C GLU A 59 7.40 15.04 -3.53
N ARG A 60 7.94 14.01 -4.20
CA ARG A 60 7.85 13.83 -5.66
C ARG A 60 6.91 12.71 -6.07
N ILE A 61 6.28 12.04 -5.11
CA ILE A 61 5.40 10.90 -5.41
C ILE A 61 4.21 11.33 -6.27
N ASP A 62 3.78 10.42 -7.14
CA ASP A 62 2.59 10.61 -7.96
C ASP A 62 1.38 10.00 -7.25
N TYR A 63 0.57 10.87 -6.63
CA TYR A 63 -0.66 10.47 -5.94
C TYR A 63 -1.73 9.91 -6.90
N SER A 64 -1.73 10.30 -8.17
CA SER A 64 -2.62 9.70 -9.19
C SER A 64 -2.24 8.25 -9.44
N ALA A 65 -0.94 7.97 -9.61
CA ALA A 65 -0.44 6.61 -9.72
C ALA A 65 -0.74 5.79 -8.47
N LEU A 66 -0.47 6.32 -7.26
CA LEU A 66 -0.79 5.64 -6.00
C LEU A 66 -2.28 5.33 -5.88
N TYR A 67 -3.14 6.30 -6.16
CA TYR A 67 -4.59 6.13 -6.16
C TYR A 67 -5.02 4.93 -7.02
N HIS A 68 -4.54 4.86 -8.26
CA HIS A 68 -4.88 3.77 -9.17
C HIS A 68 -4.30 2.42 -8.73
N HIS A 69 -3.09 2.39 -8.16
CA HIS A 69 -2.52 1.17 -7.57
C HIS A 69 -3.38 0.66 -6.41
N TYR A 70 -3.70 1.54 -5.45
CA TYR A 70 -4.52 1.17 -4.29
C TYR A 70 -5.92 0.70 -4.67
N LEU A 71 -6.59 1.41 -5.59
CA LEU A 71 -7.91 1.00 -6.08
C LEU A 71 -7.85 -0.33 -6.83
N SER A 72 -6.80 -0.57 -7.62
CA SER A 72 -6.59 -1.84 -8.32
C SER A 72 -6.35 -3.00 -7.34
N LEU A 73 -5.53 -2.78 -6.31
CA LEU A 73 -5.29 -3.75 -5.24
C LEU A 73 -6.59 -4.10 -4.50
N ALA A 74 -7.41 -3.10 -4.15
CA ALA A 74 -8.70 -3.32 -3.50
C ALA A 74 -9.66 -4.14 -4.37
N LYS A 75 -9.79 -3.79 -5.66
CA LYS A 75 -10.63 -4.52 -6.63
C LYS A 75 -10.15 -5.95 -6.84
N GLY A 76 -8.83 -6.15 -6.98
CA GLY A 76 -8.22 -7.47 -7.10
C GLY A 76 -8.46 -8.33 -5.85
N GLY A 77 -8.26 -7.74 -4.67
CA GLY A 77 -8.56 -8.39 -3.38
C GLY A 77 -10.01 -8.80 -3.25
N MET A 78 -10.95 -7.92 -3.64
CA MET A 78 -12.38 -8.19 -3.59
C MET A 78 -12.76 -9.35 -4.53
N LYS A 79 -12.22 -9.37 -5.75
CA LYS A 79 -12.45 -10.48 -6.70
C LYS A 79 -11.94 -11.81 -6.17
N VAL A 80 -10.76 -11.84 -5.54
CA VAL A 80 -10.20 -13.05 -4.93
C VAL A 80 -11.03 -13.49 -3.72
N MET A 81 -11.51 -12.54 -2.90
CA MET A 81 -12.32 -12.81 -1.72
C MET A 81 -13.67 -13.46 -2.06
N GLN A 82 -14.28 -13.09 -3.18
CA GLN A 82 -15.56 -13.63 -3.64
C GLN A 82 -15.47 -15.05 -4.24
N THR A 83 -14.28 -15.65 -4.30
CA THR A 83 -14.13 -17.06 -4.70
C THR A 83 -14.44 -18.00 -3.51
N ALA A 84 -14.74 -19.27 -3.80
CA ALA A 84 -15.12 -20.24 -2.77
C ALA A 84 -14.08 -20.31 -1.63
N ASP A 85 -14.57 -20.42 -0.39
CA ASP A 85 -13.79 -20.52 0.84
C ASP A 85 -12.80 -19.38 1.12
N ASN A 86 -12.92 -18.26 0.40
CA ASN A 86 -11.98 -17.15 0.47
C ASN A 86 -12.54 -15.90 1.14
N PHE A 87 -13.75 -15.95 1.70
CA PHE A 87 -14.38 -14.80 2.35
C PHE A 87 -14.01 -14.72 3.83
N THR A 88 -12.73 -14.41 4.09
CA THR A 88 -12.22 -14.26 5.46
C THR A 88 -12.16 -12.80 5.90
N TYR A 89 -12.26 -12.58 7.20
CA TYR A 89 -12.11 -11.27 7.82
C TYR A 89 -10.82 -10.54 7.37
N LYS A 90 -9.70 -11.27 7.32
CA LYS A 90 -8.40 -10.72 6.88
C LYS A 90 -8.44 -10.19 5.45
N LYS A 91 -9.14 -10.87 4.53
CA LYS A 91 -9.20 -10.46 3.12
C LYS A 91 -10.07 -9.21 2.93
N VAL A 92 -11.21 -9.16 3.61
CA VAL A 92 -12.06 -7.96 3.67
C VAL A 92 -11.24 -6.77 4.15
N PHE A 93 -10.50 -6.93 5.25
CA PHE A 93 -9.68 -5.88 5.83
C PHE A 93 -8.60 -5.34 4.86
N TYR A 94 -7.96 -6.20 4.06
CA TYR A 94 -7.02 -5.74 3.04
C TYR A 94 -7.69 -4.93 1.93
N SER A 95 -8.90 -5.31 1.50
CA SER A 95 -9.67 -4.52 0.56
C SER A 95 -10.04 -3.15 1.14
N ILE A 96 -10.45 -3.09 2.41
CA ILE A 96 -10.75 -1.82 3.10
C ILE A 96 -9.51 -0.93 3.17
N ARG A 97 -8.37 -1.49 3.61
CA ARG A 97 -7.09 -0.76 3.64
C ARG A 97 -6.77 -0.16 2.27
N GLY A 98 -6.93 -0.93 1.20
CA GLY A 98 -6.73 -0.44 -0.17
C GLY A 98 -7.65 0.72 -0.54
N LEU A 99 -8.93 0.65 -0.18
CA LEU A 99 -9.90 1.72 -0.51
C LEU A 99 -9.64 3.01 0.29
N MET A 100 -9.31 2.89 1.58
CA MET A 100 -8.93 4.05 2.40
C MET A 100 -7.65 4.71 1.90
N SER A 101 -6.63 3.91 1.57
CA SER A 101 -5.40 4.44 0.96
C SER A 101 -5.66 5.12 -0.39
N ALA A 102 -6.57 4.58 -1.20
CA ALA A 102 -6.99 5.23 -2.43
C ALA A 102 -7.70 6.56 -2.15
N GLU A 103 -8.64 6.59 -1.22
CA GLU A 103 -9.35 7.82 -0.82
C GLU A 103 -8.38 8.92 -0.35
N LEU A 104 -7.41 8.60 0.50
CA LEU A 104 -6.40 9.55 0.96
C LEU A 104 -5.52 10.04 -0.19
N ALA A 105 -5.16 9.16 -1.13
CA ALA A 105 -4.42 9.56 -2.31
C ALA A 105 -5.20 10.56 -3.20
N THR A 106 -6.55 10.51 -3.21
CA THR A 106 -7.36 11.55 -3.90
C THR A 106 -7.22 12.93 -3.28
N GLN A 107 -6.78 13.01 -2.03
CA GLN A 107 -6.58 14.23 -1.26
C GLN A 107 -5.10 14.65 -1.21
N GLU A 108 -4.24 13.96 -1.96
CA GLU A 108 -2.78 14.06 -1.86
C GLU A 108 -2.24 13.85 -0.43
N VAL A 109 -2.96 13.05 0.37
CA VAL A 109 -2.54 12.65 1.71
C VAL A 109 -1.89 11.28 1.62
N MET A 110 -0.67 11.16 2.15
CA MET A 110 0.04 9.90 2.21
C MET A 110 -0.62 8.96 3.25
N PRO A 111 -1.05 7.75 2.88
CA PRO A 111 -1.65 6.81 3.82
C PRO A 111 -0.64 6.33 4.86
N GLU A 112 -1.00 6.33 6.14
CA GLU A 112 -0.17 5.80 7.22
C GLU A 112 0.02 4.28 7.10
N LEU A 113 1.21 3.79 7.50
CA LEU A 113 1.52 2.35 7.43
C LEU A 113 0.88 1.57 8.58
N LEU A 114 0.81 2.20 9.77
CA LEU A 114 0.12 1.63 10.91
C LEU A 114 -1.37 1.75 10.67
N ILE A 115 -2.07 0.63 10.74
CA ILE A 115 -3.48 0.60 10.37
C ILE A 115 -4.36 1.47 11.29
N THR A 116 -4.05 1.52 12.59
CA THR A 116 -4.75 2.39 13.54
C THR A 116 -4.66 3.85 13.13
N ASP A 117 -3.50 4.24 12.62
CA ASP A 117 -3.22 5.62 12.22
C ASP A 117 -3.85 5.91 10.86
N LEU A 118 -3.85 4.92 9.95
CA LEU A 118 -4.59 5.00 8.68
C LEU A 118 -6.08 5.27 8.93
N PHE A 119 -6.69 4.58 9.89
CA PHE A 119 -8.10 4.78 10.23
C PHE A 119 -8.35 6.17 10.81
N ALA A 120 -7.40 6.69 11.59
CA ALA A 120 -7.48 8.06 12.11
C ALA A 120 -7.41 9.13 11.01
N GLN A 121 -6.87 8.82 9.82
CA GLN A 121 -6.85 9.72 8.66
C GLN A 121 -8.18 9.77 7.88
N VAL A 122 -9.06 8.79 8.08
CA VAL A 122 -10.34 8.66 7.35
C VAL A 122 -11.49 9.20 8.22
N ASP A 123 -12.55 9.72 7.59
CA ASP A 123 -13.73 10.25 8.30
C ASP A 123 -14.27 9.24 9.32
N SER A 124 -14.54 9.71 10.54
CA SER A 124 -15.03 8.85 11.63
C SER A 124 -16.42 8.28 11.37
N ASN A 125 -17.19 8.84 10.44
CA ASN A 125 -18.51 8.33 10.05
C ASN A 125 -18.45 7.38 8.86
N ASP A 126 -17.27 7.09 8.32
CA ASP A 126 -17.14 6.15 7.20
C ASP A 126 -17.54 4.73 7.63
N PRO A 127 -18.51 4.08 6.96
CA PRO A 127 -18.96 2.73 7.33
C PRO A 127 -17.87 1.65 7.23
N LEU A 128 -16.93 1.77 6.28
CA LEU A 128 -15.82 0.82 6.15
C LEU A 128 -14.78 1.03 7.25
N ARG A 129 -14.61 2.27 7.74
CA ARG A 129 -13.79 2.53 8.94
C ARG A 129 -14.32 1.79 10.15
N HIS A 130 -15.62 1.95 10.44
CA HIS A 130 -16.25 1.25 11.56
C HIS A 130 -16.09 -0.27 11.45
N TRP A 131 -16.36 -0.83 10.27
CA TRP A 131 -16.18 -2.27 10.04
C TRP A 131 -14.73 -2.72 10.30
N ALA A 132 -13.75 -1.93 9.86
CA ALA A 132 -12.34 -2.26 10.01
C ALA A 132 -11.84 -2.10 11.46
N GLU A 133 -12.39 -1.17 12.22
CA GLU A 133 -12.16 -1.03 13.67
C GLU A 133 -12.75 -2.24 14.42
N ASP A 134 -13.96 -2.69 14.09
CA ASP A 134 -14.55 -3.93 14.63
C ASP A 134 -13.69 -5.16 14.31
N TYR A 135 -13.13 -5.23 13.09
CA TYR A 135 -12.19 -6.29 12.72
C TYR A 135 -10.95 -6.34 13.62
N LEU A 136 -10.43 -5.19 14.09
CA LEU A 136 -9.27 -5.20 14.98
C LEU A 136 -9.58 -5.93 16.30
N GLU A 137 -10.82 -5.84 16.80
CA GLU A 137 -11.27 -6.62 17.95
C GLU A 137 -11.36 -8.13 17.64
N ILE A 138 -11.80 -8.49 16.45
CA ILE A 138 -11.83 -9.89 15.98
C ILE A 138 -10.41 -10.46 15.85
N LYS A 139 -9.47 -9.65 15.36
CA LYS A 139 -8.06 -10.01 15.24
C LYS A 139 -7.42 -10.27 16.61
N LYS A 140 -7.75 -9.47 17.64
CA LYS A 140 -7.31 -9.72 19.02
C LYS A 140 -7.78 -11.09 19.54
N GLN A 141 -8.93 -11.57 19.06
CA GLN A 141 -9.45 -12.91 19.37
C GLN A 141 -8.85 -14.02 18.49
N GLN A 142 -7.87 -13.73 17.64
CA GLN A 142 -7.18 -14.65 16.72
C GLN A 142 -8.10 -15.35 15.69
N LYS A 143 -9.23 -14.73 15.34
CA LYS A 143 -10.22 -15.29 14.39
C LYS A 143 -10.09 -14.74 12.97
N GLU A 144 -8.95 -14.15 12.61
CA GLU A 144 -8.74 -13.46 11.33
C GLU A 144 -8.90 -14.34 10.08
N LYS A 145 -8.65 -15.65 10.20
CA LYS A 145 -8.78 -16.64 9.12
C LYS A 145 -10.17 -17.27 9.06
N ALA A 146 -11.06 -16.96 10.02
CA ALA A 146 -12.41 -17.45 10.01
C ALA A 146 -13.19 -16.90 8.81
N GLN A 147 -14.09 -17.72 8.27
CA GLN A 147 -15.05 -17.27 7.27
C GLN A 147 -16.01 -16.27 7.90
N LEU A 148 -16.40 -15.24 7.15
CA LEU A 148 -17.52 -14.40 7.53
C LEU A 148 -18.85 -15.16 7.37
N PRO A 149 -19.82 -14.97 8.27
CA PRO A 149 -21.19 -15.41 8.04
C PRO A 149 -21.78 -14.79 6.77
N GLU A 150 -22.56 -15.53 5.99
CA GLU A 150 -23.12 -15.08 4.69
C GLU A 150 -23.86 -13.74 4.77
N VAL A 151 -24.59 -13.50 5.86
CA VAL A 151 -25.31 -12.24 6.10
C VAL A 151 -24.35 -11.06 6.17
N GLU A 152 -23.20 -11.23 6.84
CA GLU A 152 -22.18 -10.19 6.94
C GLU A 152 -21.42 -10.01 5.63
N GLN A 153 -21.23 -11.10 4.86
CA GLN A 153 -20.59 -11.03 3.54
C GLN A 153 -21.37 -10.10 2.60
N ALA A 154 -22.70 -10.26 2.51
CA ALA A 154 -23.53 -9.42 1.66
C ALA A 154 -23.49 -7.94 2.08
N ALA A 155 -23.55 -7.66 3.38
CA ALA A 155 -23.49 -6.30 3.91
C ALA A 155 -22.15 -5.62 3.58
N ILE A 156 -21.03 -6.30 3.83
CA ILE A 156 -19.71 -5.70 3.59
C ILE A 156 -19.38 -5.58 2.10
N LEU A 157 -19.84 -6.52 1.26
CA LEU A 157 -19.70 -6.39 -0.19
C LEU A 157 -20.38 -5.13 -0.71
N ASN A 158 -21.60 -4.84 -0.25
CA ASN A 158 -22.31 -3.63 -0.65
C ASN A 158 -21.53 -2.36 -0.29
N LEU A 159 -20.94 -2.30 0.91
CA LEU A 159 -20.11 -1.16 1.32
C LEU A 159 -18.85 -1.02 0.47
N LEU A 160 -18.16 -2.14 0.18
CA LEU A 160 -16.96 -2.15 -0.67
C LEU A 160 -17.28 -1.70 -2.10
N GLU A 161 -18.34 -2.25 -2.70
CA GLU A 161 -18.79 -1.91 -4.05
C GLU A 161 -19.18 -0.42 -4.13
N THR A 162 -19.96 0.07 -3.18
CA THR A 162 -20.35 1.48 -3.09
C THR A 162 -19.12 2.39 -3.04
N LYS A 163 -18.14 2.09 -2.18
CA LYS A 163 -16.91 2.90 -2.07
C LYS A 163 -16.06 2.81 -3.34
N ILE A 164 -15.98 1.64 -3.98
CA ILE A 164 -15.29 1.46 -5.26
C ILE A 164 -15.93 2.32 -6.34
N GLU A 165 -17.26 2.36 -6.44
CA GLU A 165 -17.99 3.17 -7.41
C GLU A 165 -17.76 4.66 -7.15
N GLN A 166 -17.89 5.10 -5.90
CA GLN A 166 -17.60 6.48 -5.49
C GLN A 166 -16.20 6.91 -5.90
N LEU A 167 -15.19 6.10 -5.59
CA LEU A 167 -13.81 6.38 -5.97
C LEU A 167 -13.63 6.34 -7.49
N ALA A 168 -14.19 5.35 -8.19
CA ALA A 168 -14.05 5.23 -9.64
C ALA A 168 -14.57 6.44 -10.43
N THR A 169 -15.49 7.24 -9.85
CA THR A 169 -15.95 8.50 -10.45
C THR A 169 -14.99 9.68 -10.26
N LYS A 170 -13.97 9.55 -9.41
CA LYS A 170 -12.96 10.60 -9.17
C LYS A 170 -11.99 10.68 -10.33
N GLU A 171 -11.86 11.87 -10.88
CA GLU A 171 -10.80 12.18 -11.84
C GLU A 171 -9.56 12.66 -11.09
N MET A 172 -8.48 11.86 -11.17
CA MET A 172 -7.18 12.28 -10.69
C MET A 172 -6.50 13.15 -11.73
N GLN A 173 -6.04 14.33 -11.32
CA GLN A 173 -5.16 15.12 -12.17
C GLN A 173 -3.87 14.34 -12.38
N LYS A 174 -3.44 14.20 -13.64
CA LYS A 174 -2.10 13.74 -13.95
C LYS A 174 -1.14 14.86 -13.57
N ALA A 175 -0.64 14.83 -12.35
CA ALA A 175 0.41 15.73 -11.94
C ALA A 175 1.66 15.35 -12.76
N ASP A 176 2.29 16.34 -13.40
CA ASP A 176 3.57 16.14 -14.12
C ASP A 176 4.75 16.05 -13.12
N ARG A 177 4.60 15.20 -12.10
CA ARG A 177 5.63 14.94 -11.07
C ARG A 177 6.56 13.80 -11.49
N ARG A 178 6.14 13.03 -12.50
CA ARG A 178 6.85 11.83 -12.94
C ARG A 178 8.25 12.12 -13.45
N GLU A 179 8.44 13.15 -14.26
CA GLU A 179 9.78 13.51 -14.75
C GLU A 179 10.71 13.94 -13.59
N GLY A 180 10.18 14.70 -12.64
CA GLY A 180 10.89 15.08 -11.42
C GLY A 180 11.30 13.88 -10.57
N LEU A 181 10.38 12.93 -10.38
CA LEU A 181 10.61 11.69 -9.63
C LEU A 181 11.64 10.79 -10.32
N GLU A 182 11.48 10.55 -11.63
CA GLU A 182 12.40 9.72 -12.42
C GLU A 182 13.82 10.28 -12.41
N ARG A 183 13.97 11.60 -12.57
CA ARG A 183 15.28 12.27 -12.46
C ARG A 183 15.89 12.13 -11.08
N TYR A 184 15.12 12.38 -10.02
CA TYR A 184 15.59 12.27 -8.64
C TYR A 184 16.08 10.85 -8.31
N LEU A 185 15.30 9.84 -8.69
CA LEU A 185 15.66 8.43 -8.53
C LEU A 185 16.91 8.06 -9.35
N THR A 186 17.03 8.58 -10.57
CA THR A 186 18.19 8.34 -11.45
C THR A 186 19.47 8.93 -10.85
N GLU A 187 19.41 10.15 -10.34
CA GLU A 187 20.54 10.81 -9.69
C GLU A 187 21.00 10.06 -8.45
N TYR A 188 20.05 9.67 -7.59
CA TYR A 188 20.38 8.91 -6.39
C TYR A 188 20.90 7.49 -6.70
N SER A 189 20.34 6.81 -7.69
CA SER A 189 20.87 5.51 -8.16
C SER A 189 22.32 5.63 -8.66
N ARG A 190 22.64 6.71 -9.38
CA ARG A 190 24.01 6.99 -9.82
C ARG A 190 24.94 7.25 -8.63
N HIS A 191 24.48 8.04 -7.64
CA HIS A 191 25.23 8.31 -6.42
C HIS A 191 25.53 7.03 -5.64
N LEU A 192 24.54 6.13 -5.48
CA LEU A 192 24.75 4.82 -4.86
C LEU A 192 25.82 4.01 -5.60
N LYS A 193 25.74 3.93 -6.93
CA LYS A 193 26.73 3.20 -7.72
C LYS A 193 28.13 3.78 -7.54
N GLN A 194 28.26 5.10 -7.46
CA GLN A 194 29.55 5.76 -7.20
C GLN A 194 30.07 5.52 -5.78
N TYR A 195 29.20 5.41 -4.78
CA TYR A 195 29.59 5.18 -3.39
C TYR A 195 30.10 3.76 -3.15
N TYR A 196 29.53 2.76 -3.84
CA TYR A 196 29.84 1.33 -3.61
C TYR A 196 30.84 0.72 -4.58
N TYR A 197 30.97 1.25 -5.79
CA TYR A 197 31.81 0.67 -6.85
C TYR A 197 33.04 1.51 -7.22
N ASN A 198 33.27 2.65 -6.56
CA ASN A 198 34.52 3.42 -6.62
C ASN A 198 35.32 3.22 -5.33
#